data_AF-A0A127EP37-F1
#
_entry.id   AF-A0A127EP37-F1
#
_cell.length_a   1.000
_cell.length_b   1.000
_cell.length_c   1.000
_cell.angle_alpha   90.00
_cell.angle_beta   90.00
_cell.angle_gamma   90.00
#
_symmetry.space_group_name_H-M   'P 1'
#
loop_
_entity.id
_entity.type
_entity.pdbx_description
1 polymer ?
#
loop_
_entity_poly.entity_id
_entity_poly.type
_entity_poly.pdbx_seq_one_letter_code
_entity_poly.pdbx_strand_id
1 'polypeptide(L)'
;MAEGVLAQLAAIKSAPIGALKQKWRDLFGREAPPYNRRFLENRLAYRIQELAYGGLSAETVERLEALAAEFDGKAVRGRQVSERPIAGTRLIREWKGVEHCVTVRDDDFEYQGRPYRSLSAIARAITGTRWNGLVFFGLKNQRST
;
A
#
# COMPACT_ATOMS: atom_id res chain seq x y z
N MET A 1 -28.85 20.37 -18.97
CA MET A 1 -27.58 20.43 -18.20
C MET A 1 -26.98 19.04 -17.96
N ALA A 2 -27.73 18.09 -17.37
CA ALA A 2 -27.25 16.73 -17.10
C ALA A 2 -26.86 15.90 -18.35
N GLU A 3 -27.56 16.11 -19.47
CA GLU A 3 -27.28 15.43 -20.74
C GLU A 3 -25.88 15.76 -21.30
N GLY A 4 -25.42 17.00 -21.09
CA GLY A 4 -24.06 17.42 -21.45
C GLY A 4 -22.98 16.77 -20.57
N VAL A 5 -23.30 16.41 -19.33
CA VAL A 5 -22.36 15.71 -18.44
C VAL A 5 -22.17 14.27 -18.90
N LEU A 6 -23.24 13.55 -19.21
CA LEU A 6 -23.16 12.17 -19.69
C LEU A 6 -22.36 12.06 -21.00
N ALA A 7 -22.58 12.98 -21.94
CA ALA A 7 -21.79 13.05 -23.17
C ALA A 7 -20.30 13.29 -22.90
N GLN A 8 -19.97 14.18 -21.97
CA GLN A 8 -18.58 14.43 -21.57
C GLN A 8 -17.92 13.22 -20.88
N LEU A 9 -18.66 12.49 -20.07
CA LEU A 9 -18.20 11.25 -19.43
C LEU A 9 -17.94 10.14 -20.45
N ALA A 10 -18.82 10.00 -21.45
CA ALA A 10 -18.62 9.07 -22.56
C ALA A 10 -17.36 9.43 -23.36
N ALA A 11 -17.15 10.73 -23.65
CA ALA A 11 -15.97 11.21 -24.37
C ALA A 11 -14.65 10.94 -23.61
N ILE A 12 -14.65 10.96 -22.27
CA ILE A 12 -13.46 10.60 -21.49
C ILE A 12 -13.05 9.14 -21.74
N LYS A 13 -14.01 8.22 -21.80
CA LYS A 13 -13.71 6.80 -21.98
C LYS A 13 -13.12 6.50 -23.36
N SER A 14 -13.54 7.20 -24.40
CA SER A 14 -13.06 7.00 -25.77
C SER A 14 -11.86 7.86 -26.15
N ALA A 15 -11.55 8.94 -25.41
CA ALA A 15 -10.48 9.86 -25.75
C ALA A 15 -9.08 9.23 -25.60
N PRO A 16 -8.12 9.50 -26.50
CA PRO A 16 -6.73 9.03 -26.34
C PRO A 16 -6.04 9.69 -25.15
N ILE A 17 -4.97 9.08 -24.64
CA ILE A 17 -4.27 9.53 -23.43
C ILE A 17 -3.78 10.99 -23.52
N GLY A 18 -3.34 11.42 -24.71
CA GLY A 18 -2.93 12.82 -24.94
C GLY A 18 -4.07 13.81 -24.75
N ALA A 19 -5.27 13.47 -25.22
CA ALA A 19 -6.47 14.29 -25.04
C ALA A 19 -6.91 14.33 -23.57
N LEU A 20 -6.76 13.23 -22.82
CA LEU A 20 -7.00 13.22 -21.38
C LEU A 20 -6.03 14.15 -20.62
N LYS A 21 -4.74 14.13 -20.99
CA LYS A 21 -3.74 15.04 -20.41
C LYS A 21 -4.04 16.51 -20.74
N GLN A 22 -4.52 16.79 -21.95
CA GLN A 22 -4.96 18.15 -22.31
C GLN A 22 -6.16 18.58 -21.46
N LYS A 23 -7.23 17.78 -21.42
CA LYS A 23 -8.40 18.04 -20.56
C LYS A 23 -8.03 18.23 -19.10
N TRP A 24 -7.02 17.52 -18.62
CA TRP A 24 -6.51 17.69 -17.27
C TRP A 24 -5.90 19.07 -17.06
N ARG A 25 -5.05 19.54 -18.00
CA ARG A 25 -4.50 20.90 -17.94
C ARG A 25 -5.61 21.94 -17.96
N ASP A 26 -6.63 21.75 -18.80
CA ASP A 26 -7.74 22.69 -18.94
C ASP A 26 -8.58 22.78 -17.64
N LEU A 27 -8.87 21.63 -16.99
CA LEU A 27 -9.74 21.59 -15.81
C LEU A 27 -9.02 21.84 -14.46
N PHE A 28 -7.72 21.57 -14.39
CA PHE A 28 -6.93 21.66 -13.15
C PHE A 28 -5.80 22.68 -13.20
N GLY A 29 -5.50 23.29 -14.35
CA GLY A 29 -4.46 24.31 -14.50
C GLY A 29 -3.02 23.82 -14.29
N ARG A 30 -2.80 22.49 -14.27
CA ARG A 30 -1.49 21.86 -14.00
C ARG A 30 -1.31 20.60 -14.83
N GLU A 31 -0.09 20.09 -14.91
CA GLU A 31 0.16 18.85 -15.64
C GLU A 31 -0.47 17.62 -14.97
N ALA A 32 -0.82 16.64 -15.80
CA ALA A 32 -1.33 15.37 -15.34
C ALA A 32 -0.20 14.56 -14.70
N PRO A 33 -0.38 14.02 -13.48
CA PRO A 33 0.58 13.11 -12.87
C PRO A 33 0.87 11.89 -13.77
N PRO A 34 2.04 11.24 -13.63
CA PRO A 34 2.42 10.07 -14.44
C PRO A 34 1.72 8.78 -13.97
N TYR A 35 0.40 8.83 -13.74
CA TYR A 35 -0.40 7.69 -13.31
C TYR A 35 -1.05 6.95 -14.47
N ASN A 36 -1.66 5.82 -14.15
CA ASN A 36 -2.38 5.02 -15.14
C ASN A 36 -3.57 5.81 -15.74
N ARG A 37 -3.98 5.41 -16.94
CA ARG A 37 -5.09 6.03 -17.67
C ARG A 37 -6.39 6.08 -16.85
N ARG A 38 -6.72 4.98 -16.17
CA ARG A 38 -7.95 4.83 -15.37
C ARG A 38 -8.06 5.88 -14.26
N PHE A 39 -6.93 6.27 -13.67
CA PHE A 39 -6.89 7.36 -12.70
C PHE A 39 -7.30 8.69 -13.34
N LEU A 40 -6.74 9.02 -14.51
CA LEU A 40 -7.08 10.26 -15.22
C LEU A 40 -8.57 10.27 -15.59
N GLU A 41 -9.09 9.15 -16.11
CA GLU A 41 -10.51 9.03 -16.47
C GLU A 41 -11.41 9.29 -15.26
N ASN A 42 -11.19 8.58 -14.15
CA ASN A 42 -12.01 8.73 -12.95
C ASN A 42 -11.95 10.16 -12.39
N ARG A 43 -10.75 10.75 -12.36
CA ARG A 43 -10.56 12.08 -11.77
C ARG A 43 -11.11 13.20 -12.65
N LEU A 44 -10.98 13.07 -13.97
CA LEU A 44 -11.61 13.99 -14.93
C LEU A 44 -13.14 13.86 -14.88
N ALA A 45 -13.65 12.63 -14.83
CA ALA A 45 -15.09 12.38 -14.72
C ALA A 45 -15.68 13.05 -13.49
N TYR A 46 -15.05 12.84 -12.34
CA TYR A 46 -15.44 13.46 -11.09
C TYR A 46 -15.38 15.00 -11.15
N ARG A 47 -14.32 15.56 -11.75
CA ARG A 47 -14.20 17.02 -11.89
C ARG A 47 -15.31 17.64 -12.75
N ILE A 48 -15.69 16.97 -13.83
CA ILE A 48 -16.80 17.41 -14.69
C ILE A 48 -18.13 17.36 -13.92
N GLN A 49 -18.32 16.33 -13.09
CA GLN A 49 -19.51 16.23 -12.23
C GLN A 49 -19.53 17.34 -11.17
N GLU A 50 -18.41 17.63 -10.50
CA GLU A 50 -18.31 18.73 -9.53
C GLU A 50 -18.65 20.09 -10.16
N LEU A 51 -18.15 20.35 -11.36
CA LEU A 51 -18.43 21.61 -12.07
C LEU A 51 -19.90 21.75 -12.47
N ALA A 52 -20.59 20.64 -12.71
CA ALA A 52 -21.98 20.64 -13.17
C ALA A 52 -23.00 20.57 -12.03
N TYR A 53 -22.70 19.83 -10.97
CA TYR A 53 -23.63 19.53 -9.88
C TYR A 53 -23.23 20.16 -8.53
N GLY A 54 -22.06 20.79 -8.46
CA GLY A 54 -21.43 21.18 -7.21
C GLY A 54 -20.59 20.05 -6.61
N GLY A 55 -19.70 20.41 -5.69
CA GLY A 55 -18.89 19.46 -4.93
C GLY A 55 -19.71 18.70 -3.89
N LEU A 56 -19.02 18.17 -2.88
CA LEU A 56 -19.68 17.58 -1.72
C LEU A 56 -20.55 18.62 -0.99
N SER A 57 -21.72 18.22 -0.49
CA SER A 57 -22.56 19.12 0.31
C SER A 57 -21.83 19.55 1.58
N ALA A 58 -22.15 20.73 2.11
CA ALA A 58 -21.55 21.24 3.35
C ALA A 58 -21.70 20.23 4.49
N GLU A 59 -22.88 19.62 4.63
CA GLU A 59 -23.15 18.55 5.60
C GLU A 59 -22.26 17.31 5.38
N THR A 60 -22.00 16.92 4.12
CA THR A 60 -21.12 15.79 3.82
C THR A 60 -19.67 16.11 4.19
N VAL A 61 -19.21 17.34 3.93
CA VAL A 61 -17.88 17.79 4.31
C VAL A 61 -17.75 17.82 5.83
N GLU A 62 -18.70 18.43 6.53
CA GLU A 62 -18.72 18.51 8.00
C GLU A 62 -18.72 17.11 8.64
N ARG A 63 -19.50 16.18 8.09
CA ARG A 63 -19.49 14.78 8.55
C ARG A 63 -18.14 14.08 8.29
N LEU A 64 -17.50 14.34 7.16
CA LEU A 64 -16.17 13.78 6.86
C LEU A 64 -15.10 14.37 7.79
N GLU A 65 -15.17 15.66 8.10
CA GLU A 65 -14.27 16.32 9.04
C GLU A 65 -14.50 15.81 10.47
N ALA A 66 -15.76 15.64 10.91
CA ALA A 66 -16.09 15.05 12.20
C ALA A 66 -15.55 13.61 12.32
N LEU A 67 -15.74 12.79 11.29
CA LEU A 67 -15.15 11.45 11.23
C LEU A 67 -13.62 11.51 11.23
N ALA A 68 -12.99 12.44 10.49
CA ALA A 68 -11.54 12.57 10.51
C ALA A 68 -11.01 12.96 11.91
N ALA A 69 -11.72 13.85 12.62
CA ALA A 69 -11.39 14.25 13.98
C ALA A 69 -11.57 13.11 15.00
N GLU A 70 -12.60 12.27 14.85
CA GLU A 70 -12.75 11.05 15.66
C GLU A 70 -11.62 10.03 15.43
N PHE A 71 -10.99 10.08 14.26
CA PHE A 71 -9.86 9.22 13.87
C PHE A 71 -8.48 9.84 14.12
N ASP A 72 -8.41 11.07 14.65
CA ASP A 72 -7.15 11.78 14.84
C ASP A 72 -6.26 11.04 15.85
N GLY A 73 -5.20 10.41 15.35
CA GLY A 73 -4.29 9.55 16.11
C GLY A 73 -4.25 8.07 15.69
N LYS A 74 -5.21 7.58 14.90
CA LYS A 74 -5.08 6.29 14.22
C LYS A 74 -4.85 6.55 12.75
N ALA A 75 -3.57 6.72 12.40
CA ALA A 75 -3.12 6.51 11.04
C ALA A 75 -3.87 5.30 10.48
N VAL A 76 -4.52 5.46 9.33
CA VAL A 76 -5.02 4.33 8.55
C VAL A 76 -3.79 3.47 8.29
N ARG A 77 -3.51 2.55 9.22
CA ARG A 77 -2.43 1.59 9.14
C ARG A 77 -2.80 0.79 7.92
N GLY A 78 -2.24 1.17 6.77
CA GLY A 78 -2.20 0.30 5.60
C GLY A 78 -1.84 -1.05 6.16
N ARG A 79 -2.80 -1.99 6.06
CA ARG A 79 -2.81 -3.35 6.59
C ARG A 79 -1.56 -3.59 7.43
N GLN A 80 -1.64 -3.51 8.76
CA GLN A 80 -0.55 -3.99 9.61
C GLN A 80 -0.34 -5.46 9.23
N VAL A 81 0.54 -5.70 8.26
CA VAL A 81 1.12 -7.00 8.01
C VAL A 81 1.82 -7.25 9.32
N SER A 82 1.32 -8.21 10.07
CA SER A 82 2.03 -8.70 11.23
C SER A 82 3.48 -8.87 10.80
N GLU A 83 4.42 -8.21 11.47
CA GLU A 83 5.86 -8.34 11.15
C GLU A 83 6.33 -9.80 11.26
N ARG A 84 5.49 -10.64 11.85
CA ARG A 84 5.62 -12.10 11.92
C ARG A 84 4.89 -12.78 10.75
N PRO A 85 5.59 -13.65 9.99
CA PRO A 85 4.97 -14.55 9.03
C PRO A 85 3.92 -15.46 9.69
N ILE A 86 2.99 -15.96 8.89
CA ILE A 86 1.93 -16.87 9.34
C ILE A 86 2.56 -18.16 9.90
N ALA A 87 2.00 -18.72 10.96
CA ALA A 87 2.41 -20.02 11.47
C ALA A 87 2.38 -21.09 10.35
N GLY A 88 3.37 -21.98 10.33
CA GLY A 88 3.62 -22.92 9.24
C GLY A 88 4.52 -22.39 8.12
N THR A 89 4.81 -21.07 8.07
CA THR A 89 5.77 -20.51 7.10
C THR A 89 7.17 -21.08 7.36
N ARG A 90 7.85 -21.53 6.31
CA ARG A 90 9.26 -21.95 6.37
C ARG A 90 10.17 -20.83 5.84
N LEU A 91 11.09 -20.37 6.69
CA LEU A 91 12.13 -19.43 6.32
C LEU A 91 13.39 -20.23 5.99
N ILE A 92 13.85 -20.11 4.75
CA ILE A 92 15.03 -20.81 4.25
C ILE A 92 16.15 -19.79 4.10
N ARG A 93 17.32 -20.10 4.67
CA ARG A 93 18.49 -19.24 4.58
C ARG A 93 19.76 -20.06 4.37
N GLU A 94 20.50 -19.74 3.33
CA GLU A 94 21.86 -20.26 3.15
C GLU A 94 22.87 -19.44 3.96
N TRP A 95 23.74 -20.14 4.70
CA TRP A 95 24.86 -19.53 5.41
C TRP A 95 26.08 -20.47 5.38
N LYS A 96 27.24 -19.95 4.92
CA LYS A 96 28.48 -20.73 4.76
C LYS A 96 28.27 -22.06 3.99
N GLY A 97 27.43 -22.04 2.97
CA GLY A 97 27.15 -23.22 2.13
C GLY A 97 26.22 -24.26 2.78
N VAL A 98 25.60 -23.95 3.92
CA VAL A 98 24.60 -24.80 4.58
C VAL A 98 23.25 -24.12 4.51
N GLU A 99 22.22 -24.88 4.10
CA GLU A 99 20.84 -24.42 4.12
C GLU A 99 20.24 -24.59 5.52
N HIS A 100 19.69 -23.51 6.06
CA HIS A 100 19.02 -23.47 7.36
C HIS A 100 17.53 -23.20 7.16
N CYS A 101 16.70 -24.18 7.52
CA CYS A 101 15.24 -24.10 7.45
C CYS A 101 14.64 -23.87 8.85
N VAL A 102 13.85 -22.80 8.98
CA VAL A 102 13.16 -22.41 10.22
C VAL A 102 11.66 -22.41 10.00
N THR A 103 10.92 -23.09 10.86
CA THR A 103 9.45 -23.09 10.81
C THR A 103 8.90 -22.07 11.80
N VAL A 104 8.05 -21.16 11.33
CA VAL A 104 7.31 -20.23 12.20
C VAL A 104 6.16 -21.00 12.85
N ARG A 105 6.01 -20.90 14.17
CA ARG A 105 4.84 -21.39 14.91
C ARG A 105 4.10 -20.19 15.52
N ASP A 106 2.94 -20.44 16.11
CA ASP A 106 2.06 -19.38 16.62
C ASP A 106 2.80 -18.46 17.60
N ASP A 107 3.46 -19.05 18.60
CA ASP A 107 4.13 -18.28 19.66
C ASP A 107 5.64 -18.21 19.49
N ASP A 108 6.27 -19.17 18.80
CA ASP A 108 7.74 -19.28 18.69
C ASP A 108 8.22 -19.74 17.28
N PHE A 109 9.47 -20.19 17.20
CA PHE A 109 10.10 -20.67 15.97
C PHE A 109 10.76 -22.03 16.21
N GLU A 110 10.70 -22.92 15.24
CA GLU A 110 11.40 -24.20 15.26
C GLU A 110 12.62 -24.16 14.36
N TYR A 111 13.76 -24.62 14.87
CA TYR A 111 14.97 -24.83 14.08
C TYR A 111 15.65 -26.11 14.53
N GLN A 112 15.89 -27.03 13.58
CA GLN A 112 16.46 -28.37 13.84
C GLN A 112 15.73 -29.14 14.96
N GLY A 113 14.39 -29.08 14.96
CA GLY A 113 13.54 -29.74 15.96
C GLY A 113 13.56 -29.09 17.35
N ARG A 114 14.21 -27.94 17.52
CA ARG A 114 14.26 -27.21 18.80
C ARG A 114 13.44 -25.93 18.77
N PRO A 115 12.69 -25.61 19.85
CA PRO A 115 11.98 -24.33 19.98
C PRO A 115 12.92 -23.16 20.28
N TYR A 116 12.68 -22.02 19.64
CA TYR A 116 13.39 -20.76 19.83
C TYR A 116 12.41 -19.60 19.98
N ARG A 117 12.65 -18.72 20.96
CA ARG A 117 11.80 -17.55 21.25
C ARG A 117 11.91 -16.42 20.22
N SER A 118 12.94 -16.41 19.38
CA SER A 118 13.12 -15.38 18.34
C SER A 118 14.03 -15.82 17.20
N LEU A 119 13.86 -15.22 16.03
CA LEU A 119 14.75 -15.38 14.88
C LEU A 119 16.19 -14.92 15.17
N SER A 120 16.39 -13.93 16.03
CA SER A 120 17.72 -13.48 16.43
C SER A 120 18.47 -14.55 17.23
N ALA A 121 17.75 -15.35 18.04
CA ALA A 121 18.35 -16.48 18.75
C ALA A 121 18.82 -17.58 17.77
N ILE A 122 18.02 -17.85 16.73
CA ILE A 122 18.37 -18.81 15.67
C ILE A 122 19.53 -18.28 14.82
N ALA A 123 19.50 -17.01 14.41
CA ALA A 123 20.57 -16.38 13.66
C ALA A 123 21.90 -16.42 14.44
N ARG A 124 21.86 -16.26 15.77
CA ARG A 124 23.04 -16.44 16.63
C ARG A 124 23.51 -17.88 16.71
N ALA A 125 22.59 -18.85 16.76
CA ALA A 125 22.93 -20.27 16.73
C ALA A 125 23.59 -20.68 15.41
N ILE A 126 23.19 -20.06 14.28
CA ILE A 126 23.76 -20.29 12.95
C ILE A 126 25.11 -19.58 12.77
N THR A 127 25.17 -18.30 13.11
CA THR A 127 26.32 -17.43 12.80
C THR A 127 27.38 -17.34 13.90
N GLY A 128 27.05 -17.75 15.13
CA GLY A 128 27.87 -17.59 16.34
C GLY A 128 27.94 -16.15 16.87
N THR A 129 27.38 -15.17 16.16
CA THR A 129 27.44 -13.74 16.51
C THR A 129 26.04 -13.14 16.61
N ARG A 130 25.92 -11.94 17.20
CA ARG A 130 24.62 -11.26 17.30
C ARG A 130 24.23 -10.68 15.93
N TRP A 131 23.11 -11.15 15.40
CA TRP A 131 22.47 -10.64 14.18
C TRP A 131 21.03 -10.23 14.45
N ASN A 132 20.53 -9.24 13.71
CA ASN A 132 19.08 -8.99 13.66
C ASN A 132 18.43 -10.13 12.86
N GLY A 133 17.66 -10.98 13.54
CA GLY A 133 17.04 -12.17 12.94
C GLY A 133 16.13 -11.84 11.75
N LEU A 134 15.34 -10.77 11.83
CA LEU A 134 14.46 -10.38 10.72
C LEU A 134 15.26 -10.03 9.46
N VAL A 135 16.40 -9.37 9.61
CA VAL A 135 17.29 -9.03 8.49
C VAL A 135 18.00 -10.27 7.97
N PHE A 136 18.51 -11.12 8.87
CA PHE A 136 19.21 -12.35 8.49
C PHE A 136 18.32 -13.28 7.65
N PHE A 137 17.04 -13.37 7.97
CA PHE A 137 16.03 -14.14 7.22
C PHE A 137 15.30 -13.33 6.13
N GLY A 138 15.73 -12.10 5.83
CA GLY A 138 15.19 -11.31 4.71
C GLY A 138 13.76 -10.76 4.91
N LEU A 139 13.24 -10.77 6.14
CA LEU A 139 11.90 -10.28 6.48
C LEU A 139 11.83 -8.75 6.65
N LYS A 140 12.98 -8.09 6.79
CA LYS A 140 13.06 -6.62 6.85
C LYS A 140 14.09 -6.12 5.83
N ASN A 141 13.65 -5.27 4.91
CA ASN A 141 14.51 -4.67 3.91
C ASN A 141 15.33 -3.53 4.53
N GLN A 142 16.63 -3.46 4.26
CA GLN A 142 17.48 -2.33 4.70
C GLN A 142 17.46 -1.15 3.72
N ARG A 143 16.74 -1.24 2.59
CA ARG A 143 16.61 -0.14 1.64
C ARG A 143 15.38 0.70 1.93
N SER A 144 15.57 1.70 2.78
CA SER A 144 14.83 2.96 2.73
C SER A 144 15.84 4.09 2.60
N THR A 145 16.31 4.32 1.38
CA THR A 145 16.88 5.58 0.92
C THR A 145 16.39 5.77 -0.50
#